data_AF-A0A7V8WWD8-F1
#
_entry.id   AF-A0A7V8WWD8-F1
#
_cell.length_a   1.000
_cell.length_b   1.000
_cell.length_c   1.000
_cell.angle_alpha   90.00
_cell.angle_beta   90.00
_cell.angle_gamma   90.00
#
_symmetry.space_group_name_H-M   'P 1'
#
loop_
_entity.id
_entity.type
_entity.pdbx_description
1 polymer ?
#
loop_
_entity_poly.entity_id
_entity_poly.type
_entity_poly.pdbx_seq_one_letter_code
_entity_poly.pdbx_strand_id
1 'polypeptide(L)'
;MGIPRLDTSRPRIPAGLLVDGRDTGKVTAARGTLIGVLAVLAVACSGGEAPPPATTTPAGELGIVETGFTGDNGPTVVVLGDSIAYRAIEALHEALDGDRVRIAALIGQGYAGDQTTASSGTHLMVDIATVFAPLNPDVVVFALGTNDAIIPESTIDEATAAMRSMDALFPSACLVGVGVNEAATLPGFDTAEARGINLALTEIADQFVDISPLAASSFEPDGIHPPPEAVDNYAALVADAVDRCVAS
;
A
#
# COMPACT_ATOMS: atom_id res chain seq x y z
N MET A 1 37.31 16.93 13.52
CA MET A 1 36.50 15.80 14.02
C MET A 1 35.58 15.39 12.90
N GLY A 2 35.80 14.22 12.29
CA GLY A 2 34.98 13.73 11.18
C GLY A 2 33.80 12.92 11.73
N ILE A 3 32.60 13.19 11.22
CA ILE A 3 31.40 12.41 11.51
C ILE A 3 31.51 11.10 10.71
N PRO A 4 31.38 9.91 11.34
CA PRO A 4 31.39 8.66 10.60
C PRO A 4 30.12 8.54 9.74
N ARG A 5 30.29 8.16 8.47
CA ARG A 5 29.18 7.76 7.60
C ARG A 5 28.66 6.40 8.08
N LEU A 6 27.36 6.33 8.39
CA LEU A 6 26.66 5.07 8.61
C LEU A 6 26.54 4.34 7.27
N ASP A 7 26.95 3.08 7.25
CA ASP A 7 26.77 2.17 6.13
C ASP A 7 25.28 1.77 6.07
N THR A 8 24.58 2.22 5.03
CA THR A 8 23.15 1.94 4.80
C THR A 8 22.92 0.67 3.98
N SER A 9 23.95 -0.16 3.76
CA SER A 9 23.73 -1.44 3.09
C SER A 9 22.86 -2.35 3.96
N ARG A 10 21.60 -2.53 3.55
CA ARG A 10 20.65 -3.45 4.17
C ARG A 10 21.34 -4.81 4.42
N PRO A 11 21.31 -5.36 5.65
CA PRO A 11 21.87 -6.68 5.89
C PRO A 11 21.11 -7.69 5.03
N ARG A 12 21.81 -8.32 4.08
CA ARG A 12 21.26 -9.46 3.33
C ARG A 12 21.00 -10.58 4.33
N ILE A 13 19.74 -10.82 4.67
CA ILE A 13 19.35 -12.00 5.43
C ILE A 13 19.72 -13.22 4.58
N PRO A 14 20.58 -14.14 5.06
CA PRO A 14 20.88 -15.35 4.30
C PRO A 14 19.62 -16.20 4.18
N ALA A 15 19.26 -16.52 2.95
CA ALA A 15 18.19 -17.48 2.64
C ALA A 15 18.56 -18.84 3.25
N GLY A 16 17.97 -19.17 4.41
CA GLY A 16 18.19 -20.47 5.03
C GLY A 16 17.97 -20.50 6.53
N LEU A 17 16.72 -20.34 6.98
CA LEU A 17 16.28 -20.91 8.24
C LEU A 17 14.75 -21.15 8.22
N LEU A 18 14.33 -22.15 7.45
CA LEU A 18 13.02 -22.76 7.62
C LEU A 18 13.08 -23.63 8.89
N VAL A 19 12.39 -23.19 9.94
CA VAL A 19 12.11 -24.00 11.12
C VAL A 19 11.01 -24.99 10.75
N ASP A 20 11.37 -26.27 10.67
CA ASP A 20 10.45 -27.39 10.55
C ASP A 20 9.73 -27.61 11.89
N GLY A 21 8.40 -27.51 11.85
CA GLY A 21 7.53 -27.50 13.03
C GLY A 21 6.19 -28.17 12.79
N ARG A 22 6.22 -29.48 12.48
CA ARG A 22 5.24 -30.55 12.80
C ARG A 22 3.74 -30.41 12.44
N ASP A 23 3.23 -31.58 12.06
CA ASP A 23 1.85 -32.08 12.22
C ASP A 23 0.76 -31.53 11.28
N THR A 24 0.71 -32.11 10.07
CA THR A 24 -0.53 -32.13 9.28
C THR A 24 -1.26 -33.46 9.50
N GLY A 25 -2.17 -33.45 10.46
CA GLY A 25 -3.28 -34.39 10.53
C GLY A 25 -4.12 -34.32 9.24
N LYS A 26 -4.51 -35.50 8.76
CA LYS A 26 -5.36 -35.71 7.58
C LYS A 26 -6.65 -34.90 7.66
N VAL A 27 -6.90 -34.05 6.67
CA VAL A 27 -8.26 -33.59 6.37
C VAL A 27 -8.54 -33.80 4.88
N THR A 28 -9.65 -34.49 4.67
CA THR A 28 -10.27 -34.95 3.45
C THR A 28 -10.59 -33.84 2.45
N ALA A 29 -10.37 -34.15 1.17
CA ALA A 29 -10.72 -33.33 0.01
C ALA A 29 -12.22 -32.97 -0.02
N ALA A 30 -12.53 -31.68 -0.15
CA ALA A 30 -13.81 -31.19 -0.60
C ALA A 30 -13.62 -30.52 -1.97
N ARG A 31 -14.32 -31.05 -2.97
CA ARG A 31 -14.41 -30.50 -4.32
C ARG A 31 -15.26 -29.23 -4.28
N GLY A 32 -14.64 -28.07 -4.52
CA GLY A 32 -15.31 -26.78 -4.66
C GLY A 32 -15.12 -26.24 -6.08
N THR A 33 -16.23 -25.86 -6.70
CA THR A 33 -16.43 -25.55 -8.12
C THR A 33 -15.68 -24.30 -8.57
N LEU A 34 -14.85 -24.43 -9.61
CA LEU A 34 -14.22 -23.33 -10.34
C LEU A 34 -15.28 -22.67 -11.25
N ILE A 35 -15.73 -21.46 -10.92
CA ILE A 35 -16.52 -20.63 -11.83
C ILE A 35 -15.53 -19.87 -12.72
N GLY A 36 -15.36 -20.36 -13.95
CA GLY A 36 -14.64 -19.66 -15.00
C GLY A 36 -15.49 -18.52 -15.56
N VAL A 37 -14.88 -17.36 -15.72
CA VAL A 37 -15.40 -16.28 -16.56
C VAL A 37 -14.44 -16.16 -17.74
N LEU A 38 -14.93 -16.56 -18.91
CA LEU A 38 -14.26 -16.44 -20.20
C LEU A 38 -15.23 -15.80 -21.21
N ALA A 39 -14.65 -15.04 -22.14
CA ALA A 39 -15.19 -14.44 -23.37
C ALA A 39 -15.66 -12.98 -23.23
N VAL A 40 -15.29 -12.06 -24.12
CA VAL A 40 -15.42 -12.13 -25.59
C VAL A 40 -14.34 -11.33 -26.34
N LEU A 41 -13.87 -11.87 -27.47
CA LEU A 41 -13.07 -11.21 -28.51
C LEU A 41 -13.88 -10.14 -29.28
N ALA A 42 -13.25 -9.02 -29.65
CA ALA A 42 -13.65 -8.21 -30.81
C ALA A 42 -12.42 -7.81 -31.65
N VAL A 43 -12.58 -7.90 -32.96
CA VAL A 43 -11.57 -7.73 -34.02
C VAL A 43 -11.40 -6.26 -34.40
N ALA A 44 -10.17 -5.90 -34.80
CA ALA A 44 -9.67 -4.57 -35.13
C ALA A 44 -10.26 -3.91 -36.40
N CYS A 45 -10.29 -2.56 -36.40
CA CYS A 45 -10.20 -1.70 -37.59
C CYS A 45 -9.44 -0.39 -37.24
N SER A 46 -8.30 -0.20 -37.91
CA SER A 46 -7.61 1.05 -38.31
C SER A 46 -7.66 2.33 -37.43
N GLY A 47 -6.47 2.75 -36.97
CA GLY A 47 -5.93 4.10 -37.26
C GLY A 47 -6.48 5.28 -36.47
N GLY A 48 -6.09 5.39 -35.21
CA GLY A 48 -6.26 6.58 -34.37
C GLY A 48 -6.01 6.19 -32.92
N GLU A 49 -4.93 6.68 -32.31
CA GLU A 49 -4.61 6.43 -30.91
C GLU A 49 -5.63 7.20 -30.05
N ALA A 50 -6.75 6.54 -29.77
CA ALA A 50 -7.73 7.05 -28.82
C ALA A 50 -7.12 6.99 -27.42
N PRO A 51 -7.23 8.05 -26.61
CA PRO A 51 -6.83 7.99 -25.21
C PRO A 51 -7.56 6.82 -24.53
N PRO A 52 -6.90 6.13 -23.57
CA PRO A 52 -7.50 4.98 -22.91
C PRO A 52 -8.85 5.40 -22.31
N PRO A 53 -9.89 4.55 -22.43
CA PRO A 53 -11.19 4.87 -21.87
C PRO A 53 -11.05 5.06 -20.36
N ALA A 54 -11.54 6.19 -19.85
CA ALA A 54 -11.70 6.39 -18.42
C ALA A 54 -12.64 5.30 -17.88
N THR A 55 -12.12 4.49 -16.96
CA THR A 55 -12.86 3.39 -16.34
C THR A 55 -13.92 3.98 -15.40
N THR A 56 -15.18 3.99 -15.82
CA THR A 56 -16.30 4.31 -14.92
C THR A 56 -16.72 3.06 -14.15
N THR A 57 -16.80 3.11 -12.82
CA THR A 57 -17.40 2.03 -12.01
C THR A 57 -18.56 2.58 -11.17
N PRO A 58 -19.81 2.07 -11.31
CA PRO A 58 -20.89 2.39 -10.38
C PRO A 58 -21.12 1.31 -9.31
N ALA A 59 -21.25 1.78 -8.06
CA ALA A 59 -21.84 1.17 -6.85
C ALA A 59 -21.24 -0.15 -6.31
N GLY A 60 -20.42 -0.01 -5.25
CA GLY A 60 -19.80 -1.10 -4.49
C GLY A 60 -18.27 -0.98 -4.36
N GLU A 61 -17.73 0.23 -4.53
CA GLU A 61 -16.32 0.51 -4.76
C GLU A 61 -15.48 0.13 -3.53
N LEU A 62 -14.82 -1.03 -3.59
CA LEU A 62 -13.81 -1.45 -2.61
C LEU A 62 -12.52 -0.63 -2.73
N GLY A 63 -12.48 0.35 -3.63
CA GLY A 63 -11.33 1.17 -3.99
C GLY A 63 -10.92 1.01 -5.45
N ILE A 64 -9.69 1.40 -5.76
CA ILE A 64 -9.08 1.30 -7.09
C ILE A 64 -7.91 0.32 -7.09
N VAL A 65 -7.74 -0.40 -8.18
CA VAL A 65 -6.49 -1.08 -8.53
C VAL A 65 -6.23 -0.76 -9.99
N GLU A 66 -5.31 0.17 -10.25
CA GLU A 66 -5.00 0.58 -11.61
C GLU A 66 -4.42 -0.58 -12.42
N THR A 67 -4.70 -0.62 -13.71
CA THR A 67 -4.25 -1.68 -14.62
C THR A 67 -3.02 -1.28 -15.45
N GLY A 68 -2.73 0.01 -15.54
CA GLY A 68 -1.59 0.59 -16.24
C GLY A 68 -0.89 1.66 -15.40
N PHE A 69 0.23 2.16 -15.91
CA PHE A 69 0.91 3.31 -15.33
C PHE A 69 0.35 4.60 -15.92
N THR A 70 0.25 5.64 -15.11
CA THR A 70 0.22 7.02 -15.59
C THR A 70 1.65 7.50 -15.85
N GLY A 71 1.79 8.58 -16.63
CA GLY A 71 3.09 9.10 -17.04
C GLY A 71 3.85 8.17 -17.98
N ASP A 72 4.81 8.75 -18.71
CA ASP A 72 5.59 8.03 -19.73
C ASP A 72 7.09 7.95 -19.43
N ASN A 73 7.56 8.73 -18.44
CA ASN A 73 8.97 8.93 -18.15
C ASN A 73 9.25 8.68 -16.65
N GLY A 74 10.52 8.72 -16.25
CA GLY A 74 10.88 8.64 -14.84
C GLY A 74 10.89 7.22 -14.24
N PRO A 75 11.19 7.12 -12.94
CA PRO A 75 11.08 5.89 -12.15
C PRO A 75 9.66 5.33 -12.16
N THR A 76 9.57 4.02 -11.99
CA THR A 76 8.32 3.30 -11.78
C THR A 76 7.95 3.30 -10.30
N VAL A 77 6.80 3.91 -9.99
CA VAL A 77 6.31 4.09 -8.63
C VAL A 77 5.02 3.30 -8.46
N VAL A 78 4.97 2.47 -7.44
CA VAL A 78 3.76 1.75 -7.03
C VAL A 78 3.29 2.27 -5.68
N VAL A 79 2.02 2.64 -5.57
CA VAL A 79 1.40 3.02 -4.29
C VAL A 79 0.41 1.94 -3.87
N LEU A 80 0.63 1.36 -2.70
CA LEU A 80 -0.29 0.45 -2.03
C LEU A 80 -0.89 1.16 -0.82
N GLY A 81 -2.17 1.47 -0.86
CA GLY A 81 -2.81 2.33 0.14
C GLY A 81 -4.22 1.94 0.56
N ASP A 82 -4.73 2.70 1.51
CA ASP A 82 -6.10 2.59 2.04
C ASP A 82 -7.03 3.70 1.52
N SER A 83 -8.11 4.00 2.25
CA SER A 83 -9.08 5.03 1.88
C SER A 83 -8.50 6.44 1.89
N ILE A 84 -7.43 6.72 2.64
CA ILE A 84 -6.74 8.01 2.64
C ILE A 84 -6.00 8.19 1.32
N ALA A 85 -5.23 7.18 0.91
CA ALA A 85 -4.57 7.19 -0.40
C ALA A 85 -5.58 7.24 -1.55
N TYR A 86 -6.73 6.55 -1.41
CA TYR A 86 -7.80 6.58 -2.40
C TYR A 86 -8.34 8.01 -2.60
N ARG A 87 -8.60 8.75 -1.52
CA ARG A 87 -9.04 10.15 -1.60
C ARG A 87 -7.98 11.09 -2.19
N ALA A 88 -6.72 10.68 -2.16
CA ALA A 88 -5.59 11.43 -2.69
C ALA A 88 -5.14 11.00 -4.09
N ILE A 89 -5.84 10.10 -4.80
CA ILE A 89 -5.39 9.56 -6.10
C ILE A 89 -5.04 10.66 -7.11
N GLU A 90 -5.93 11.63 -7.31
CA GLU A 90 -5.71 12.70 -8.28
C GLU A 90 -4.48 13.55 -7.90
N ALA A 91 -4.38 13.94 -6.62
CA ALA A 91 -3.26 14.72 -6.11
C ALA A 91 -1.93 13.92 -6.13
N LEU A 92 -1.97 12.61 -5.90
CA LEU A 92 -0.79 11.73 -6.00
C LEU A 92 -0.28 11.66 -7.43
N HIS A 93 -1.16 11.50 -8.41
CA HIS A 93 -0.79 11.53 -9.82
C HIS A 93 -0.23 12.89 -10.24
N GLU A 94 -0.82 13.99 -9.75
CA GLU A 94 -0.30 15.34 -10.02
C GLU A 94 1.06 15.60 -9.37
N ALA A 95 1.24 15.19 -8.10
CA ALA A 95 2.48 15.41 -7.36
C ALA A 95 3.64 14.55 -7.87
N LEU A 96 3.34 13.39 -8.45
CA LEU A 96 4.29 12.49 -9.10
C LEU A 96 4.28 12.64 -10.63
N ASP A 97 3.83 13.79 -11.14
CA ASP A 97 3.80 14.04 -12.58
C ASP A 97 5.22 13.92 -13.17
N GLY A 98 5.32 13.12 -14.23
CA GLY A 98 6.59 12.80 -14.87
C GLY A 98 7.20 11.45 -14.47
N ASP A 99 6.69 10.79 -13.42
CA ASP A 99 7.00 9.40 -13.06
C ASP A 99 6.02 8.42 -13.71
N ARG A 100 6.38 7.13 -13.72
CA ARG A 100 5.48 6.04 -14.13
C ARG A 100 4.74 5.51 -12.90
N VAL A 101 3.56 6.03 -12.61
CA VAL A 101 2.84 5.77 -11.33
C VAL A 101 1.70 4.78 -11.52
N ARG A 102 1.56 3.83 -10.59
CA ARG A 102 0.42 2.91 -10.53
C ARG A 102 -0.07 2.76 -9.09
N ILE A 103 -1.35 3.00 -8.88
CA ILE A 103 -1.96 3.07 -7.54
C ILE A 103 -2.95 1.91 -7.35
N ALA A 104 -2.83 1.27 -6.19
CA ALA A 104 -3.88 0.46 -5.60
C ALA A 104 -4.25 1.05 -4.24
N ALA A 105 -5.49 1.49 -4.09
CA ALA A 105 -5.96 2.11 -2.86
C ALA A 105 -7.37 1.62 -2.52
N LEU A 106 -7.53 0.96 -1.36
CA LEU A 106 -8.76 0.26 -0.99
C LEU A 106 -9.57 0.99 0.09
N ILE A 107 -10.87 1.18 -0.14
CA ILE A 107 -11.78 1.82 0.82
C ILE A 107 -12.21 0.82 1.88
N GLY A 108 -11.81 1.05 3.13
CA GLY A 108 -12.16 0.20 4.29
C GLY A 108 -11.60 -1.23 4.22
N GLN A 109 -10.73 -1.53 3.25
CA GLN A 109 -10.13 -2.85 2.99
C GLN A 109 -8.61 -2.78 2.76
N GLY A 110 -8.01 -1.59 2.83
CA GLY A 110 -6.56 -1.39 2.72
C GLY A 110 -5.87 -1.69 4.04
N TYR A 111 -5.78 -2.97 4.38
CA TYR A 111 -5.06 -3.45 5.56
C TYR A 111 -3.62 -3.78 5.19
N ALA A 112 -2.72 -3.57 6.14
CA ALA A 112 -1.40 -4.19 6.06
C ALA A 112 -1.48 -5.66 6.45
N GLY A 113 -2.05 -5.94 7.63
CA GLY A 113 -2.20 -7.24 8.24
C GLY A 113 -3.31 -8.11 7.65
N ASP A 114 -3.45 -9.31 8.21
CA ASP A 114 -4.54 -10.21 7.86
C ASP A 114 -5.85 -9.78 8.54
N GLN A 115 -6.94 -9.70 7.76
CA GLN A 115 -8.27 -9.79 8.36
C GLN A 115 -8.61 -11.27 8.56
N THR A 116 -8.10 -11.87 9.64
CA THR A 116 -8.63 -13.18 10.06
C THR A 116 -10.04 -13.07 10.65
N THR A 117 -10.57 -11.86 10.89
CA THR A 117 -11.94 -11.70 11.38
C THR A 117 -13.00 -11.76 10.28
N ALA A 118 -13.62 -12.95 10.24
CA ALA A 118 -15.01 -13.20 9.90
C ALA A 118 -15.42 -13.05 8.42
N SER A 119 -14.78 -13.79 7.51
CA SER A 119 -15.44 -14.79 6.64
C SER A 119 -14.73 -15.05 5.30
N SER A 120 -13.77 -14.23 4.85
CA SER A 120 -13.11 -14.40 3.55
C SER A 120 -11.65 -14.86 3.60
N GLY A 121 -10.88 -14.57 4.66
CA GLY A 121 -9.47 -14.99 4.79
C GLY A 121 -8.58 -14.48 3.65
N THR A 122 -8.85 -13.28 3.16
CA THR A 122 -8.16 -12.68 1.99
C THR A 122 -7.24 -11.56 2.43
N HIS A 123 -5.94 -11.73 2.22
CA HIS A 123 -4.91 -10.70 2.37
C HIS A 123 -4.89 -9.78 1.15
N LEU A 124 -5.97 -9.01 0.94
CA LEU A 124 -6.21 -8.29 -0.32
C LEU A 124 -5.01 -7.45 -0.77
N MET A 125 -4.36 -6.73 0.15
CA MET A 125 -3.22 -5.89 -0.21
C MET A 125 -1.95 -6.69 -0.51
N VAL A 126 -1.75 -7.83 0.14
CA VAL A 126 -0.65 -8.76 -0.18
C VAL A 126 -0.86 -9.40 -1.56
N ASP A 127 -2.10 -9.76 -1.89
CA ASP A 127 -2.45 -10.28 -3.22
C ASP A 127 -2.22 -9.22 -4.31
N ILE A 128 -2.61 -7.96 -4.06
CA ILE A 128 -2.34 -6.84 -4.96
C ILE A 128 -0.83 -6.60 -5.09
N ALA A 129 -0.08 -6.61 -3.98
CA ALA A 129 1.38 -6.48 -4.00
C ALA A 129 2.01 -7.57 -4.87
N THR A 130 1.50 -8.81 -4.81
CA THR A 130 1.94 -9.93 -5.65
C THR A 130 1.66 -9.69 -7.14
N VAL A 131 0.55 -9.02 -7.49
CA VAL A 131 0.25 -8.63 -8.88
C VAL A 131 1.20 -7.52 -9.37
N PHE A 132 1.60 -6.61 -8.49
CA PHE A 132 2.47 -5.48 -8.84
C PHE A 132 3.97 -5.83 -8.81
N ALA A 133 4.39 -6.83 -8.03
CA ALA A 133 5.80 -7.23 -7.91
C ALA A 133 6.49 -7.56 -9.25
N PRO A 134 5.88 -8.27 -10.21
CA PRO A 134 6.47 -8.52 -11.53
C PRO A 134 6.73 -7.27 -12.37
N LEU A 135 6.13 -6.12 -12.02
CA LEU A 135 6.39 -4.84 -12.69
C LEU A 135 7.78 -4.27 -12.35
N ASN A 136 8.44 -4.81 -11.32
CA ASN A 136 9.76 -4.42 -10.83
C ASN A 136 9.87 -2.89 -10.61
N PRO A 137 9.01 -2.31 -9.74
CA PRO A 137 9.02 -0.89 -9.46
C PRO A 137 10.36 -0.43 -8.87
N ASP A 138 10.74 0.80 -9.17
CA ASP A 138 11.90 1.47 -8.58
C ASP A 138 11.58 1.94 -7.15
N VAL A 139 10.33 2.35 -6.92
CA VAL A 139 9.83 2.81 -5.61
C VAL A 139 8.48 2.17 -5.30
N VAL A 140 8.33 1.71 -4.06
CA VAL A 140 7.05 1.22 -3.53
C VAL A 140 6.66 2.07 -2.33
N VAL A 141 5.41 2.53 -2.30
CA VAL A 141 4.84 3.31 -1.20
C VAL A 141 3.82 2.45 -0.46
N PHE A 142 4.03 2.24 0.84
CA PHE A 142 3.05 1.64 1.75
C PHE A 142 2.32 2.75 2.52
N ALA A 143 1.07 3.01 2.14
CA ALA A 143 0.15 3.90 2.84
C ALA A 143 -0.98 3.09 3.51
N LEU A 144 -0.56 2.21 4.42
CA LEU A 144 -1.39 1.20 5.08
C LEU A 144 -1.22 1.32 6.61
N GLY A 145 -2.06 0.61 7.37
CA GLY A 145 -1.99 0.57 8.83
C GLY A 145 -3.11 1.33 9.53
N THR A 146 -3.77 2.28 8.85
CA THR A 146 -4.90 3.02 9.42
C THR A 146 -6.03 2.08 9.80
N ASN A 147 -6.39 1.15 8.91
CA ASN A 147 -7.47 0.20 9.18
C ASN A 147 -7.08 -0.86 10.21
N ASP A 148 -5.80 -1.27 10.25
CA ASP A 148 -5.25 -2.15 11.28
C ASP A 148 -5.41 -1.52 12.68
N ALA A 149 -5.17 -0.22 12.81
CA ALA A 149 -5.43 0.53 14.04
C ALA A 149 -6.92 0.76 14.38
N ILE A 150 -7.86 0.45 13.48
CA ILE A 150 -9.31 0.59 13.71
C ILE A 150 -9.94 -0.72 14.20
N ILE A 151 -9.43 -1.86 13.72
CA ILE A 151 -10.06 -3.17 13.94
C ILE A 151 -9.41 -3.85 15.15
N PRO A 152 -10.17 -4.13 16.23
CA PRO A 152 -9.60 -4.68 17.47
C PRO A 152 -8.87 -6.01 17.34
N GLU A 153 -9.13 -6.74 16.26
CA GLU A 153 -8.55 -8.06 16.02
C GLU A 153 -7.32 -8.06 15.13
N SER A 154 -6.93 -6.89 14.60
CA SER A 154 -5.63 -6.69 13.97
C SER A 154 -4.60 -6.31 15.03
N THR A 155 -3.39 -6.84 14.92
CA THR A 155 -2.30 -6.55 15.86
C THR A 155 -1.06 -5.99 15.16
N ILE A 156 -0.24 -5.22 15.89
CA ILE A 156 0.98 -4.60 15.34
C ILE A 156 1.87 -5.68 14.75
N ASP A 157 1.97 -6.82 15.42
CA ASP A 157 2.80 -7.95 14.99
C ASP A 157 2.30 -8.52 13.64
N GLU A 158 0.99 -8.66 13.44
CA GLU A 158 0.41 -9.14 12.18
C GLU A 158 0.56 -8.11 11.06
N ALA A 159 0.24 -6.84 11.32
CA ALA A 159 0.44 -5.75 10.37
C ALA A 159 1.91 -5.63 9.95
N THR A 160 2.82 -5.67 10.92
CA THR A 160 4.27 -5.62 10.70
C THR A 160 4.77 -6.82 9.92
N ALA A 161 4.33 -8.03 10.27
CA ALA A 161 4.71 -9.25 9.56
C ALA A 161 4.27 -9.19 8.09
N ALA A 162 3.04 -8.73 7.83
CA ALA A 162 2.52 -8.61 6.48
C ALA A 162 3.23 -7.50 5.67
N MET A 163 3.54 -6.34 6.27
CA MET A 163 4.37 -5.31 5.62
C MET A 163 5.75 -5.87 5.24
N ARG A 164 6.41 -6.64 6.12
CA ARG A 164 7.69 -7.30 5.80
C ARG A 164 7.54 -8.32 4.67
N SER A 165 6.44 -9.08 4.66
CA SER A 165 6.15 -10.01 3.56
C SER A 165 5.94 -9.29 2.24
N MET A 166 5.25 -8.14 2.23
CA MET A 166 5.08 -7.32 1.03
C MET A 166 6.41 -6.69 0.57
N ASP A 167 7.21 -6.10 1.47
CA ASP A 167 8.54 -5.55 1.16
C ASP A 167 9.44 -6.60 0.49
N ALA A 168 9.41 -7.84 0.99
CA ALA A 168 10.17 -8.94 0.41
C ALA A 168 9.79 -9.29 -1.05
N LEU A 169 8.61 -8.87 -1.53
CA LEU A 169 8.20 -9.03 -2.93
C LEU A 169 8.90 -8.03 -3.87
N PHE A 170 9.46 -6.94 -3.33
CA PHE A 170 10.07 -5.84 -4.07
C PHE A 170 11.56 -5.66 -3.71
N PRO A 171 12.41 -6.69 -3.85
CA PRO A 171 13.76 -6.71 -3.27
C PRO A 171 14.73 -5.66 -3.84
N SER A 172 14.39 -5.01 -4.95
CA SER A 172 15.18 -3.93 -5.57
C SER A 172 14.56 -2.55 -5.44
N ALA A 173 13.32 -2.44 -4.96
CA ALA A 173 12.65 -1.16 -4.83
C ALA A 173 13.12 -0.44 -3.57
N CYS A 174 13.16 0.90 -3.63
CA CYS A 174 13.19 1.71 -2.43
C CYS A 174 11.78 1.73 -1.80
N LEU A 175 11.69 1.45 -0.50
CA LEU A 175 10.41 1.42 0.21
C LEU A 175 10.16 2.76 0.92
N VAL A 176 9.03 3.38 0.61
CA VAL A 176 8.48 4.54 1.32
C VAL A 176 7.34 4.08 2.23
N GLY A 177 7.46 4.26 3.53
CA GLY A 177 6.40 4.01 4.51
C GLY A 177 5.68 5.30 4.88
N VAL A 178 4.37 5.36 4.68
CA VAL A 178 3.55 6.51 5.10
C VAL A 178 2.94 6.21 6.46
N GLY A 179 3.20 7.09 7.43
CA GLY A 179 2.73 6.91 8.79
C GLY A 179 1.21 6.92 8.90
N VAL A 180 0.71 6.30 9.97
CA VAL A 180 -0.67 6.38 10.44
C VAL A 180 -0.83 7.60 11.34
N ASN A 181 -1.93 8.33 11.18
CA ASN A 181 -2.19 9.52 11.98
C ASN A 181 -2.68 9.18 13.40
N GLU A 182 -1.79 9.30 14.39
CA GLU A 182 -2.07 8.97 15.80
C GLU A 182 -3.14 9.86 16.45
N ALA A 183 -3.46 11.02 15.85
CA ALA A 183 -4.43 11.97 16.40
C ALA A 183 -5.89 11.67 16.00
N ALA A 184 -6.14 10.61 15.24
CA ALA A 184 -7.48 10.24 14.80
C ALA A 184 -8.45 10.07 15.98
N THR A 185 -9.69 10.50 15.78
CA THR A 185 -10.75 10.52 16.79
C THR A 185 -11.91 9.57 16.46
N LEU A 186 -11.78 8.75 15.41
CA LEU A 186 -12.77 7.74 15.06
C LEU A 186 -12.97 6.77 16.24
N PRO A 187 -14.23 6.51 16.69
CA PRO A 187 -14.48 5.55 17.74
C PRO A 187 -13.94 4.15 17.37
N GLY A 188 -13.15 3.56 18.26
CA GLY A 188 -12.51 2.26 18.05
C GLY A 188 -11.08 2.34 17.51
N PHE A 189 -10.61 3.52 17.11
CA PHE A 189 -9.21 3.73 16.74
C PHE A 189 -8.29 3.55 17.95
N ASP A 190 -7.29 2.68 17.84
CA ASP A 190 -6.27 2.44 18.84
C ASP A 190 -5.00 3.25 18.51
N THR A 191 -4.79 4.33 19.26
CA THR A 191 -3.60 5.18 19.11
C THR A 191 -2.29 4.45 19.44
N ALA A 192 -2.30 3.48 20.35
CA ALA A 192 -1.10 2.72 20.69
C ALA A 192 -0.72 1.77 19.55
N GLU A 193 -1.73 1.18 18.91
CA GLU A 193 -1.60 0.36 17.71
C GLU A 193 -0.99 1.16 16.55
N ALA A 194 -1.58 2.33 16.23
CA ALA A 194 -1.08 3.24 15.21
C ALA A 194 0.39 3.66 15.46
N ARG A 195 0.74 3.95 16.72
CA ARG A 195 2.12 4.26 17.09
C ARG A 195 3.07 3.09 16.87
N GLY A 196 2.67 1.87 17.24
CA GLY A 196 3.47 0.68 17.02
C GLY A 196 3.72 0.43 15.54
N ILE A 197 2.69 0.62 14.71
CA ILE A 197 2.79 0.54 13.24
C ILE A 197 3.75 1.59 12.69
N ASN A 198 3.67 2.85 13.15
CA ASN A 198 4.59 3.91 12.76
C ASN A 198 6.05 3.55 13.08
N LEU A 199 6.31 3.04 14.28
CA LEU A 199 7.64 2.58 14.66
C LEU A 199 8.12 1.45 13.74
N ALA A 200 7.27 0.46 13.46
CA ALA A 200 7.61 -0.62 12.53
C ALA A 200 7.91 -0.11 11.11
N LEU A 201 7.13 0.84 10.60
CA LEU A 201 7.37 1.47 9.29
C LEU A 201 8.72 2.20 9.26
N THR A 202 9.10 2.91 10.33
CA THR A 202 10.43 3.57 10.41
C THR A 202 11.60 2.58 10.42
N GLU A 203 11.37 1.32 10.80
CA GLU A 203 12.39 0.26 10.78
C GLU A 203 12.43 -0.50 9.44
N ILE A 204 11.30 -0.61 8.74
CA ILE A 204 11.16 -1.40 7.51
C ILE A 204 11.46 -0.56 6.27
N ALA A 205 10.97 0.69 6.23
CA ALA A 205 11.07 1.55 5.06
C ALA A 205 12.44 2.24 4.94
N ASP A 206 12.89 2.51 3.71
CA ASP A 206 14.07 3.34 3.47
C ASP A 206 13.76 4.82 3.72
N GLN A 207 12.51 5.23 3.45
CA GLN A 207 12.00 6.57 3.69
C GLN A 207 10.70 6.49 4.50
N PHE A 208 10.54 7.37 5.49
CA PHE A 208 9.32 7.48 6.28
C PHE A 208 8.66 8.83 6.06
N VAL A 209 7.34 8.83 5.83
CA VAL A 209 6.52 10.03 5.68
C VAL A 209 5.69 10.23 6.94
N ASP A 210 6.04 11.25 7.73
CA ASP A 210 5.25 11.67 8.88
C ASP A 210 4.05 12.52 8.43
N ILE A 211 2.84 11.96 8.53
CA ILE A 211 1.59 12.67 8.21
C ILE A 211 0.91 13.29 9.44
N SER A 212 1.51 13.20 10.63
CA SER A 212 0.96 13.84 11.83
C SER A 212 0.70 15.35 11.69
N PRO A 213 1.49 16.13 10.90
CA PRO A 213 1.17 17.53 10.67
C PRO A 213 -0.16 17.76 9.94
N LEU A 214 -0.66 16.76 9.18
CA LEU A 214 -1.94 16.89 8.48
C LEU A 214 -3.13 16.91 9.45
N ALA A 215 -3.04 16.21 10.58
CA ALA A 215 -4.05 16.24 11.65
C ALA A 215 -4.13 17.56 12.39
N ALA A 216 -3.09 18.39 12.33
CA ALA A 216 -3.08 19.67 13.03
C ALA A 216 -4.15 20.64 12.51
N SER A 217 -4.70 20.38 11.31
CA SER A 217 -5.70 21.21 10.65
C SER A 217 -7.14 20.86 11.02
N SER A 218 -7.43 19.57 11.27
CA SER A 218 -8.66 18.92 11.76
C SER A 218 -8.78 17.55 11.07
N PHE A 219 -9.81 16.77 11.39
CA PHE A 219 -10.26 15.64 10.57
C PHE A 219 -11.61 15.97 9.97
N GLU A 220 -11.99 15.24 8.93
CA GLU A 220 -13.39 15.17 8.51
C GLU A 220 -14.31 14.69 9.64
N PRO A 221 -15.65 14.83 9.50
CA PRO A 221 -16.60 14.40 10.54
C PRO A 221 -16.51 12.94 10.97
N ASP A 222 -15.87 12.06 10.18
CA ASP A 222 -15.60 10.68 10.55
C ASP A 222 -14.42 10.50 11.51
N GLY A 223 -13.61 11.54 11.72
CA GLY A 223 -12.51 11.54 12.68
C GLY A 223 -11.28 10.72 12.24
N ILE A 224 -11.18 10.28 10.99
CA ILE A 224 -10.02 9.52 10.50
C ILE A 224 -9.45 10.08 9.19
N HIS A 225 -10.31 10.58 8.29
CA HIS A 225 -9.82 11.14 7.03
C HIS A 225 -9.36 12.58 7.22
N PRO A 226 -8.18 12.95 6.67
CA PRO A 226 -7.78 14.35 6.58
C PRO A 226 -8.83 15.18 5.82
N PRO A 227 -8.96 16.48 6.11
CA PRO A 227 -9.87 17.35 5.37
C PRO A 227 -9.41 17.48 3.91
N PRO A 228 -10.30 17.81 2.97
CA PRO A 228 -9.97 17.89 1.54
C PRO A 228 -8.77 18.78 1.22
N GLU A 229 -8.60 19.90 1.92
CA GLU A 229 -7.46 20.81 1.75
C GLU A 229 -6.10 20.22 2.20
N ALA A 230 -6.09 19.11 2.92
CA ALA A 230 -4.86 18.42 3.34
C ALA A 230 -4.41 17.36 2.31
N VAL A 231 -5.22 17.06 1.29
CA VAL A 231 -4.93 16.04 0.28
C VAL A 231 -3.69 16.38 -0.55
N ASP A 232 -3.57 17.64 -0.99
CA ASP A 232 -2.40 18.08 -1.76
C ASP A 232 -1.11 18.02 -0.93
N ASN A 233 -1.21 18.37 0.37
CA ASN A 233 -0.08 18.26 1.29
C ASN A 233 0.32 16.81 1.54
N TYR A 234 -0.65 15.89 1.66
CA TYR A 234 -0.39 14.46 1.74
C TYR A 234 0.38 13.97 0.52
N ALA A 235 -0.11 14.29 -0.68
CA ALA A 235 0.52 13.88 -1.93
C ALA A 235 1.94 14.46 -2.08
N ALA A 236 2.13 15.74 -1.74
CA ALA A 236 3.44 16.39 -1.76
C ALA A 236 4.45 15.74 -0.81
N LEU A 237 4.02 15.35 0.40
CA LEU A 237 4.87 14.64 1.36
C LEU A 237 5.29 13.25 0.85
N VAL A 238 4.39 12.54 0.18
CA VAL A 238 4.69 11.26 -0.47
C VAL A 238 5.67 11.46 -1.63
N ALA A 239 5.41 12.42 -2.52
CA ALA A 239 6.28 12.71 -3.65
C ALA A 239 7.71 13.10 -3.22
N ASP A 240 7.85 13.95 -2.20
CA ASP A 240 9.15 14.32 -1.65
C ASP A 240 9.93 13.11 -1.08
N ALA A 241 9.24 12.11 -0.52
CA ALA A 241 9.89 10.87 -0.10
C ALA A 241 10.28 9.96 -1.28
N VAL A 242 9.46 9.89 -2.33
CA VAL A 242 9.78 9.19 -3.58
C VAL A 242 11.03 9.80 -4.23
N ASP A 243 11.11 11.12 -4.31
CA ASP A 243 12.28 11.83 -4.84
C ASP A 243 13.58 11.49 -4.09
N ARG A 244 13.52 11.41 -2.75
CA ARG A 244 14.68 11.00 -1.93
C ARG A 244 15.11 9.56 -2.18
N CYS A 245 14.17 8.66 -2.44
CA CYS A 245 14.45 7.28 -2.82
C CYS A 245 15.24 7.21 -4.14
N VAL A 246 14.81 7.99 -5.14
CA VAL A 246 15.41 7.99 -6.49
C VAL A 246 16.79 8.66 -6.51
N ALA A 247 17.04 9.59 -5.59
CA ALA A 247 18.32 10.30 -5.48
C ALA A 247 19.43 9.53 -4.72
N SER A 248 19.11 8.41 -4.08
CA SER A 248 20.01 7.64 -3.19
C SER A 248 20.81 6.55 -3.92
#